data_AF-A0A182VGH7-F1
#
_entry.id   AF-A0A182VGH7-F1
#
_cell.length_a   1.000
_cell.length_b   1.000
_cell.length_c   1.000
_cell.angle_alpha   90.00
_cell.angle_beta   90.00
_cell.angle_gamma   90.00
#
_symmetry.space_group_name_H-M   'P 1'
#
loop_
_entity.id
_entity.type
_entity.pdbx_description
1 polymer ?
#
loop_
_entity_poly.entity_id
_entity_poly.type
_entity_poly.pdbx_seq_one_letter_code
_entity_poly.pdbx_strand_id
1 'polypeptide(L)'
;MLVRIMASDDVDVARHIAASAYTDSRSRISMVQYLEPLSRPTKAPKCDQTFVSRAGGPSNGTFSAPMLSNPSNHSRQCLYIFLAGPGQRVDVSFTSFSLRGTPPE
;
A
#
# COMPACT_ATOMS: atom_id res chain seq x y z
N MET A 1 -9.74 12.48 -8.32
CA MET A 1 -9.56 11.03 -8.54
C MET A 1 -10.21 10.30 -7.38
N LEU A 2 -11.15 9.41 -7.67
CA LEU A 2 -11.81 8.54 -6.70
C LEU A 2 -11.58 7.09 -7.15
N VAL A 3 -11.00 6.29 -6.25
CA VAL A 3 -10.62 4.91 -6.52
C VAL A 3 -11.29 4.01 -5.49
N ARG A 4 -12.04 3.02 -5.96
CA ARG A 4 -12.52 1.92 -5.14
C ARG A 4 -11.52 0.77 -5.22
N ILE A 5 -11.24 0.17 -4.07
CA ILE A 5 -10.35 -0.98 -3.99
C ILE A 5 -11.05 -2.10 -3.25
N MET A 6 -10.99 -3.30 -3.80
CA MET A 6 -11.60 -4.49 -3.23
C MET A 6 -10.58 -5.62 -3.18
N ALA A 7 -10.53 -6.33 -2.06
CA ALA A 7 -9.81 -7.60 -1.99
C ALA A 7 -10.76 -8.73 -2.42
N SER A 8 -10.37 -9.45 -3.48
CA SER A 8 -11.09 -10.62 -4.00
C SER A 8 -10.29 -11.88 -3.70
N ASP A 9 -10.94 -12.92 -3.19
CA ASP A 9 -10.28 -14.19 -2.90
C ASP A 9 -9.98 -14.93 -4.21
N ASP A 10 -8.71 -15.31 -4.42
CA ASP A 10 -8.31 -16.21 -5.50
C ASP A 10 -8.34 -17.65 -4.94
N VAL A 11 -9.31 -18.44 -5.41
CA VAL A 11 -9.62 -19.77 -4.86
C VAL A 11 -8.47 -20.79 -5.09
N ASP A 12 -7.41 -20.44 -5.83
CA ASP A 12 -6.32 -21.36 -6.18
C ASP A 12 -5.00 -21.17 -5.40
N VAL A 13 -4.92 -20.23 -4.45
CA VAL A 13 -3.66 -19.96 -3.67
C VAL A 13 -3.83 -20.18 -2.16
N ALA A 14 -4.83 -20.94 -1.73
CA ALA A 14 -5.12 -21.17 -0.31
C ALA A 14 -4.60 -22.51 0.24
N ARG A 15 -3.67 -23.19 -0.45
CA ARG A 15 -3.05 -24.41 0.08
C ARG A 15 -1.52 -24.36 0.00
N HIS A 16 -0.94 -24.23 1.20
CA HIS A 16 0.46 -24.48 1.58
C HIS A 16 1.33 -23.24 1.84
N ILE A 17 1.05 -22.52 2.94
CA ILE A 17 2.10 -21.84 3.70
C ILE A 17 1.97 -22.28 5.16
N ALA A 18 2.60 -23.40 5.50
CA ALA A 18 2.87 -23.74 6.88
C ALA A 18 4.05 -22.87 7.35
N ALA A 19 3.83 -22.05 8.37
CA ALA A 19 4.88 -21.26 9.00
C ALA A 19 5.87 -22.20 9.71
N SER A 20 6.98 -22.53 9.05
CA SER A 20 8.09 -23.25 9.70
C SER A 20 8.99 -22.23 10.38
N ALA A 21 8.96 -22.19 11.72
CA ALA A 21 9.94 -21.47 12.51
C ALA A 21 11.31 -22.17 12.36
N TYR A 22 12.22 -21.57 11.59
CA TYR A 22 13.60 -22.04 11.47
C TYR A 22 14.45 -21.34 12.54
N THR A 23 14.75 -22.04 13.62
CA THR A 23 15.76 -21.61 14.60
C THR A 23 17.11 -22.21 14.20
N ASP A 24 18.05 -21.37 13.73
CA ASP A 24 19.46 -21.75 13.59
C ASP A 24 20.35 -20.83 14.40
N SER A 25 21.23 -21.45 15.17
CA SER A 25 22.05 -20.85 16.21
C SER A 25 23.53 -21.02 15.87
N ARG A 26 24.06 -20.29 14.88
CA ARG A 26 25.49 -19.91 14.83
C ARG A 26 25.82 -18.95 13.68
N SER A 27 25.80 -17.64 13.96
CA SER A 27 26.85 -16.75 13.49
C SER A 27 26.84 -15.46 14.34
N ARG A 28 27.87 -15.30 15.19
CA ARG A 28 28.10 -14.09 15.99
C ARG A 28 28.83 -13.05 15.15
N ILE A 29 28.20 -12.58 14.09
CA ILE A 29 28.58 -11.35 13.39
C ILE A 29 27.54 -10.31 13.78
N SER A 30 28.02 -9.24 14.41
CA SER A 30 27.20 -8.12 14.88
C SER A 30 26.49 -7.45 13.69
N MET A 31 25.24 -7.84 13.43
CA MET A 31 24.39 -7.26 12.38
C MET A 31 23.79 -5.91 12.81
N VAL A 32 24.52 -5.11 13.58
CA VAL A 32 24.07 -3.79 14.04
C VAL A 32 24.38 -2.70 12.98
N GLN A 33 24.83 -3.08 11.78
CA GLN A 33 25.38 -2.14 10.80
C GLN A 33 24.65 -2.10 9.45
N TYR A 34 23.41 -2.61 9.31
CA TYR A 34 22.65 -2.43 8.05
C TYR A 34 21.13 -2.28 8.22
N LEU A 35 20.67 -1.96 9.43
CA LEU A 35 19.39 -1.28 9.60
C LEU A 35 19.70 0.18 9.88
N GLU A 36 20.05 0.91 8.82
CA GLU A 36 19.69 2.32 8.80
C GLU A 36 18.21 2.36 9.16
N PRO A 37 17.82 3.01 10.27
CA PRO A 37 16.40 3.14 10.60
C PRO A 37 15.82 3.84 9.39
N LEU A 38 14.99 3.11 8.61
CA LEU A 38 14.14 3.75 7.63
C LEU A 38 13.51 4.90 8.38
N SER A 39 13.90 6.08 7.92
CA SER A 39 13.74 7.37 8.55
C SER A 39 12.47 7.43 9.40
N ARG A 40 12.57 8.12 10.55
CA ARG A 40 11.44 8.69 11.33
C ARG A 40 10.20 8.78 10.45
N PRO A 41 8.96 8.48 10.92
CA PRO A 41 7.77 8.79 10.14
C PRO A 41 7.82 10.30 9.83
N THR A 42 8.40 10.63 8.68
CA THR A 42 8.36 11.92 8.05
C THR A 42 6.88 12.03 7.87
N LYS A 43 6.26 12.98 8.59
CA LYS A 43 4.82 13.17 8.58
C LYS A 43 4.38 12.93 7.16
N ALA A 44 3.68 11.81 6.95
CA ALA A 44 3.38 11.40 5.59
C ALA A 44 2.80 12.63 4.90
N PRO A 45 3.12 12.91 3.63
CA PRO A 45 2.40 13.93 2.86
C PRO A 45 0.94 13.88 3.30
N LYS A 46 0.31 15.01 3.64
CA LYS A 46 -0.99 15.10 4.37
C LYS A 46 -2.13 14.21 3.80
N CYS A 47 -1.90 13.57 2.66
CA CYS A 47 -2.80 12.79 1.84
C CYS A 47 -2.41 11.32 1.62
N ASP A 48 -1.24 10.85 2.09
CA ASP A 48 -0.85 9.44 1.97
C ASP A 48 -1.77 8.57 2.82
N GLN A 49 -2.22 7.45 2.27
CA GLN A 49 -3.15 6.54 2.94
C GLN A 49 -2.79 5.09 2.69
N THR A 50 -2.93 4.26 3.72
CA THR A 50 -2.76 2.81 3.64
C THR A 50 -4.02 2.10 4.10
N PHE A 51 -4.49 1.14 3.30
CA PHE A 51 -5.56 0.22 3.67
C PHE A 51 -4.99 -1.20 3.73
N VAL A 52 -5.36 -1.96 4.76
CA VAL A 52 -4.90 -3.36 4.92
C VAL A 52 -6.12 -4.25 5.08
N SER A 53 -6.32 -5.17 4.14
CA SER A 53 -7.33 -6.22 4.27
C SER A 53 -6.88 -7.23 5.34
N ARG A 54 -7.72 -7.44 6.35
CA ARG A 54 -7.44 -8.35 7.47
C ARG A 54 -8.60 -9.32 7.65
N ALA A 55 -8.31 -10.54 8.08
CA ALA A 55 -9.33 -11.52 8.44
C ALA A 55 -10.27 -10.94 9.51
N GLY A 56 -11.59 -11.02 9.25
CA GLY A 56 -12.62 -10.42 10.12
C GLY A 56 -12.71 -8.89 10.08
N GLY A 57 -11.91 -8.23 9.25
CA GLY A 57 -11.96 -6.79 9.01
C GLY A 57 -12.54 -6.42 7.64
N PRO A 58 -12.56 -5.13 7.30
CA PRO A 58 -12.96 -4.69 5.97
C PRO A 58 -12.00 -5.20 4.90
N SER A 59 -12.55 -5.81 3.84
CA SER A 59 -11.80 -6.23 2.65
C SER A 59 -11.81 -5.17 1.54
N ASN A 60 -12.68 -4.17 1.64
CA ASN A 60 -12.91 -3.14 0.62
C ASN A 60 -12.71 -1.75 1.20
N GLY A 61 -12.20 -0.84 0.38
CA GLY A 61 -11.88 0.54 0.75
C GLY A 61 -12.09 1.52 -0.40
N THR A 62 -11.95 2.81 -0.10
CA THR A 62 -12.01 3.88 -1.11
C THR A 62 -10.96 4.93 -0.79
N PHE A 63 -10.25 5.36 -1.82
CA PHE A 63 -9.32 6.48 -1.74
C PHE A 63 -9.81 7.64 -2.58
N SER A 64 -9.76 8.83 -1.99
CA SER A 64 -10.08 10.08 -2.65
C SER A 64 -8.84 10.96 -2.66
N ALA A 65 -8.46 11.43 -3.85
CA ALA A 65 -7.48 12.50 -3.96
C ALA A 65 -8.02 13.75 -3.24
N PRO A 66 -7.24 14.37 -2.33
CA PRO A 66 -7.65 15.62 -1.71
C PRO A 66 -7.70 16.74 -2.75
N MET A 67 -8.34 17.85 -2.39
CA MET A 67 -8.17 19.08 -3.14
C MET A 67 -6.74 19.59 -2.93
N LEU A 68 -5.89 19.43 -3.95
CA LEU A 68 -4.50 19.88 -3.90
C LEU A 68 -4.42 21.36 -4.27
N SER A 69 -4.22 22.23 -3.28
CA SER A 69 -3.76 23.59 -3.54
C SER A 69 -2.26 23.60 -3.74
N ASN A 70 -1.79 24.21 -4.83
CA ASN A 70 -0.36 24.32 -5.15
C ASN A 70 0.06 25.78 -5.37
N PRO A 71 -0.03 26.64 -4.34
CA PRO A 71 0.28 28.06 -4.48
C PRO A 71 1.76 28.33 -4.85
N SER A 72 2.66 27.41 -4.49
CA SER A 72 4.11 27.54 -4.71
C SER A 72 4.61 26.82 -5.96
N ASN A 73 3.72 26.30 -6.82
CA ASN A 73 4.08 25.55 -8.03
C ASN A 73 5.10 24.42 -7.80
N HIS A 74 5.04 23.73 -6.65
CA HIS A 74 5.87 22.57 -6.38
C HIS A 74 5.13 21.29 -6.73
N SER A 75 5.84 20.27 -7.20
CA SER A 75 5.25 18.95 -7.38
C SER A 75 4.71 18.42 -6.05
N ARG A 76 3.49 17.89 -6.07
CA ARG A 76 2.85 17.23 -4.92
C ARG A 76 2.60 15.78 -5.29
N GLN A 77 2.86 14.90 -4.34
CA GLN A 77 2.64 13.47 -4.48
C GLN A 77 1.87 12.97 -3.27
N CYS A 78 0.90 12.08 -3.53
CA CYS A 78 0.16 11.34 -2.53
C CYS A 78 0.33 9.85 -2.85
N LEU A 79 0.71 9.06 -1.86
CA LEU A 79 0.88 7.62 -1.98
C LEU A 79 -0.32 6.90 -1.36
N TYR A 80 -1.01 6.09 -2.19
CA TYR A 80 -2.14 5.27 -1.78
C TYR A 80 -1.74 3.80 -1.83
N ILE A 81 -1.66 3.14 -0.67
CA ILE A 81 -1.21 1.75 -0.54
C ILE A 81 -2.40 0.88 -0.13
N PHE A 82 -2.64 -0.20 -0.88
CA PHE A 82 -3.56 -1.24 -0.47
C PHE A 82 -2.80 -2.56 -0.30
N LEU A 83 -2.90 -3.15 0.88
CA LEU A 83 -2.28 -4.44 1.20
C LEU A 83 -3.37 -5.51 1.31
N ALA A 84 -3.41 -6.42 0.34
CA ALA A 84 -4.33 -7.56 0.35
C ALA A 84 -3.92 -8.60 1.41
N GLY A 85 -4.88 -9.37 1.90
CA GLY A 85 -4.59 -10.54 2.73
C GLY A 85 -4.00 -11.69 1.91
N PRO A 86 -3.48 -12.75 2.57
CA PRO A 86 -3.01 -13.94 1.89
C PRO A 86 -4.08 -14.55 0.99
N GLY A 87 -3.71 -14.93 -0.25
CA GLY A 87 -4.65 -15.49 -1.23
C GLY A 87 -5.65 -14.50 -1.82
N GLN A 88 -5.55 -13.21 -1.49
CA GLN A 88 -6.41 -12.17 -2.04
C GLN A 88 -5.71 -11.40 -3.15
N ARG A 89 -6.46 -11.01 -4.18
CA ARG A 89 -6.06 -10.06 -5.22
C ARG A 89 -6.71 -8.71 -5.00
N VAL A 90 -6.00 -7.66 -5.41
CA VAL A 90 -6.50 -6.29 -5.37
C VAL A 90 -7.19 -5.98 -6.70
N ASP A 91 -8.48 -5.66 -6.63
CA ASP A 91 -9.21 -5.04 -7.74
C ASP A 91 -9.29 -3.53 -7.53
N VAL A 92 -8.94 -2.76 -8.56
CA VAL A 92 -8.84 -1.29 -8.53
C VAL A 92 -9.77 -0.72 -9.59
N SER A 93 -10.80 0.00 -9.14
CA SER A 93 -11.78 0.63 -10.03
C SER A 93 -11.80 2.15 -9.85
N PHE A 94 -11.63 2.88 -10.95
CA PHE A 94 -11.78 4.33 -10.97
C PHE A 94 -13.24 4.70 -11.15
N THR A 95 -13.85 5.32 -10.14
CA THR A 95 -15.23 5.81 -10.23
C THR A 95 -15.31 7.27 -10.67
N SER A 96 -14.18 8.00 -10.57
CA SER A 96 -14.03 9.35 -11.12
C SER A 96 -12.55 9.65 -11.34
N PHE A 97 -12.21 10.13 -12.53
CA PHE A 97 -10.85 10.50 -12.89
C PHE A 97 -10.84 11.81 -13.67
N SER A 98 -10.14 12.81 -13.14
CA SER A 98 -10.02 14.14 -13.74
C SER A 98 -8.70 14.73 -13.27
N LEU A 99 -7.66 14.57 -14.08
CA LEU A 99 -6.35 15.17 -13.87
C LEU A 99 -6.09 16.16 -15.00
N ARG A 100 -5.33 17.22 -14.72
CA ARG A 100 -4.81 18.09 -15.78
C ARG A 100 -3.78 17.31 -16.59
N GLY A 101 -3.92 17.36 -17.90
CA GLY A 101 -3.00 16.73 -18.83
C GLY A 101 -3.55 16.80 -20.25
N THR A 102 -2.71 16.48 -21.21
CA THR A 102 -3.10 16.30 -22.61
C THR A 102 -3.24 14.80 -22.84
N PRO A 103 -4.39 14.30 -23.33
CA PRO A 103 -4.51 12.90 -23.74
C PRO A 103 -3.44 12.55 -24.78
N PRO A 104 -2.92 11.30 -24.81
CA PRO A 104 -2.12 10.83 -25.94
C PRO A 104 -2.96 10.88 -27.22
N GLU A 105 -2.32 11.22 -28.35
CA GLU A 105 -2.90 11.10 -29.71
C GLU A 105 -3.21 9.64 -30.06
#